data_AF-A0A951HGU1-F1
#
_entry.id   AF-A0A951HGU1-F1
#
_cell.length_a   1.000
_cell.length_b   1.000
_cell.length_c   1.000
_cell.angle_alpha   90.00
_cell.angle_beta   90.00
_cell.angle_gamma   90.00
#
_symmetry.space_group_name_H-M   'P 1'
#
loop_
_entity.id
_entity.type
_entity.pdbx_description
1 polymer ?
#
loop_
_entity_poly.entity_id
_entity_poly.type
_entity_poly.pdbx_seq_one_letter_code
_entity_poly.pdbx_strand_id
1 'polypeptide(L)'
;LIGAIFWNILTWLLGIPSSSSHALIGGLLGAGITKAGFGAVVWSGVTKTVIGIFFAPLLGMATAIILMILVAWGFRRVAANRSDRIFRRAQLFTSALYSLGHGGNDAQKTMGIIAVLLYSQHMLGGSFHVPFWVVLSCQAAMGLGTLMGGWRIVHTMGSKITRITPREGVCAEFGGSIMLFGATWLGIPVSTTHTITGCIMGVGAARRATAVRWGVAGNIIIAWFITIPASAAIAAGTYGLTLLF
;
A
#
# COMPACT_ATOMS: atom_id res chain seq x y z
N LEU A 1 11.53 4.00 12.99
CA LEU A 1 11.91 3.85 11.56
C LEU A 1 12.64 2.55 11.27
N ILE A 2 13.67 2.18 12.03
CA ILE A 2 14.46 0.95 11.81
C ILE A 2 13.58 -0.30 11.70
N GLY A 3 12.66 -0.54 12.64
CA GLY A 3 11.77 -1.70 12.59
C GLY A 3 10.90 -1.78 11.33
N ALA A 4 10.40 -0.64 10.84
CA ALA A 4 9.61 -0.58 9.62
C ALA A 4 10.47 -0.83 8.37
N ILE A 5 11.64 -0.20 8.28
CA ILE A 5 12.58 -0.35 7.16
C ILE A 5 13.08 -1.80 7.08
N PHE A 6 13.54 -2.35 8.20
CA PHE A 6 14.03 -3.71 8.28
C PHE A 6 12.96 -4.71 7.83
N TRP A 7 11.74 -4.58 8.37
CA TRP A 7 10.65 -5.48 8.00
C TRP A 7 10.31 -5.38 6.50
N ASN A 8 10.21 -4.17 5.95
CA ASN A 8 9.93 -3.98 4.52
C ASN A 8 11.04 -4.53 3.62
N ILE A 9 12.32 -4.39 4.00
CA ILE A 9 13.43 -4.99 3.24
C ILE A 9 13.35 -6.51 3.31
N LEU A 10 13.09 -7.08 4.49
CA LEU A 10 12.96 -8.53 4.67
C LEU A 10 11.83 -9.10 3.79
N THR A 11 10.64 -8.51 3.85
CA THR A 11 9.51 -8.97 3.04
C THR A 11 9.75 -8.76 1.55
N TRP A 12 10.44 -7.67 1.16
CA TRP A 12 10.87 -7.45 -0.21
C TRP A 12 11.84 -8.54 -0.71
N LEU A 13 12.84 -8.92 0.09
CA LEU A 13 13.75 -10.01 -0.23
C LEU A 13 13.02 -11.35 -0.37
N LEU A 14 12.03 -11.61 0.49
CA LEU A 14 11.20 -12.81 0.44
C LEU A 14 10.12 -12.76 -0.66
N GLY A 15 9.93 -11.61 -1.33
CA GLY A 15 8.89 -11.42 -2.34
C GLY A 15 7.46 -11.48 -1.78
N ILE A 16 7.31 -11.21 -0.49
CA ILE A 16 6.03 -11.19 0.23
C ILE A 16 5.45 -9.77 0.13
N PRO A 17 4.25 -9.59 -0.45
CA PRO A 17 3.59 -8.29 -0.50
C PRO A 17 3.13 -7.87 0.90
N SER A 18 3.93 -7.04 1.57
CA SER A 18 3.56 -6.43 2.86
C SER A 18 3.13 -4.97 2.68
N SER A 19 2.41 -4.44 3.67
CA SER A 19 2.06 -3.02 3.72
C SER A 19 3.11 -2.22 4.48
N SER A 20 3.80 -1.32 3.77
CA SER A 20 4.73 -0.36 4.40
C SER A 20 4.05 0.54 5.43
N SER A 21 2.75 0.81 5.25
CA SER A 21 1.94 1.60 6.19
C SER A 21 1.80 0.88 7.54
N HIS A 22 1.51 -0.41 7.50
CA HIS A 22 1.37 -1.24 8.71
C HIS A 22 2.72 -1.48 9.38
N ALA A 23 3.77 -1.68 8.58
CA ALA A 23 5.13 -1.80 9.10
C ALA A 23 5.56 -0.52 9.84
N LEU A 24 5.24 0.66 9.29
CA LEU A 24 5.50 1.96 9.90
C LEU A 24 4.75 2.13 11.22
N ILE A 25 3.45 1.82 11.23
CA ILE A 25 2.62 1.92 12.43
C ILE A 25 3.11 0.95 13.51
N GLY A 26 3.38 -0.31 13.16
CA GLY A 26 3.99 -1.25 14.11
C GLY A 26 5.31 -0.74 14.65
N GLY A 27 6.18 -0.18 13.79
CA GLY A 27 7.46 0.38 14.23
C GLY A 27 7.32 1.60 15.16
N LEU A 28 6.31 2.45 14.96
CA LEU A 28 6.00 3.56 15.86
C LEU A 28 5.41 3.05 17.19
N LEU A 29 4.52 2.07 17.14
CA LEU A 29 3.92 1.45 18.32
C LEU A 29 4.97 0.76 19.18
N GLY A 30 5.85 -0.05 18.58
CA GLY A 30 6.91 -0.75 19.30
C GLY A 30 7.80 0.21 20.07
N ALA A 31 8.36 1.23 19.40
CA ALA A 31 9.20 2.23 20.05
C ALA A 31 8.42 3.07 21.09
N GLY A 32 7.20 3.48 20.76
CA GLY A 32 6.35 4.30 21.64
C GLY A 32 5.95 3.57 22.93
N ILE A 33 5.54 2.31 22.82
CA ILE A 33 5.19 1.46 23.97
C ILE A 33 6.42 1.20 24.83
N THR A 34 7.58 0.91 24.25
CA THR A 34 8.81 0.70 25.02
C THR A 34 9.24 1.97 25.77
N LYS A 35 9.06 3.15 25.17
CA LYS A 35 9.44 4.43 25.81
C LYS A 35 8.45 4.89 26.89
N ALA A 36 7.16 4.85 26.60
CA ALA A 36 6.13 5.56 27.36
C ALA A 36 4.95 4.67 27.80
N GLY A 37 5.05 3.36 27.58
CA GLY A 37 4.00 2.40 27.90
C GLY A 37 2.79 2.47 26.97
N PHE A 38 1.79 1.64 27.25
CA PHE A 38 0.56 1.55 26.43
C PHE A 38 -0.31 2.81 26.47
N GLY A 39 -0.12 3.68 27.47
CA GLY A 39 -0.87 4.94 27.61
C GLY A 39 -0.53 5.99 26.54
N ALA A 40 0.66 5.92 25.93
CA ALA A 40 1.07 6.85 24.88
C ALA A 40 0.49 6.51 23.50
N VAL A 41 -0.20 5.37 23.36
CA VAL A 41 -0.73 4.89 22.09
C VAL A 41 -2.08 5.55 21.80
N VAL A 42 -2.18 6.18 20.63
CA VAL A 42 -3.46 6.67 20.11
C VAL A 42 -4.25 5.49 19.50
N TRP A 43 -4.95 4.75 20.35
CA TRP A 43 -5.69 3.53 20.00
C TRP A 43 -6.74 3.73 18.90
N SER A 44 -7.35 4.92 18.82
CA SER A 44 -8.29 5.27 17.76
C SER A 44 -7.64 5.22 16.37
N GLY A 45 -6.38 5.65 16.25
CA GLY A 45 -5.60 5.56 15.02
C GLY A 45 -5.26 4.11 14.66
N VAL A 46 -4.76 3.35 15.64
CA VAL A 46 -4.41 1.92 15.46
C VAL A 46 -5.63 1.11 15.02
N THR A 47 -6.78 1.33 15.65
CA THR A 47 -8.02 0.62 15.35
C THR A 47 -8.46 0.88 13.90
N LYS A 48 -8.40 2.13 13.44
CA LYS A 48 -8.70 2.49 12.03
C LYS A 48 -7.78 1.76 11.06
N THR A 49 -6.49 1.65 11.37
CA THR A 49 -5.52 0.92 10.56
C THR A 49 -5.83 -0.57 10.50
N VAL A 50 -6.11 -1.21 11.64
CA VAL A 50 -6.44 -2.64 11.72
C VAL A 50 -7.72 -2.94 10.94
N ILE A 51 -8.75 -2.10 11.07
CA ILE A 51 -9.98 -2.21 10.26
C ILE A 51 -9.65 -2.13 8.76
N GLY A 52 -8.73 -1.23 8.39
CA GLY A 52 -8.24 -1.08 7.03
C GLY A 52 -7.60 -2.33 6.42
N ILE A 53 -7.09 -3.28 7.23
CA ILE A 53 -6.57 -4.57 6.75
C ILE A 53 -7.66 -5.37 6.02
N PHE A 54 -8.90 -5.31 6.54
CA PHE A 54 -10.02 -6.06 5.99
C PHE A 54 -10.81 -5.27 4.96
N PHE A 55 -11.11 -4.01 5.23
CA PHE A 55 -11.97 -3.22 4.37
C PHE A 55 -11.29 -2.82 3.05
N ALA A 56 -10.02 -2.44 3.07
CA ALA A 56 -9.31 -2.03 1.85
C ALA A 56 -9.29 -3.10 0.75
N PRO A 57 -8.93 -4.37 1.01
CA PRO A 57 -8.93 -5.40 -0.03
C PRO A 57 -10.35 -5.78 -0.45
N LEU A 58 -11.33 -5.77 0.45
CA LEU A 58 -12.73 -6.06 0.11
C LEU A 58 -13.34 -5.00 -0.80
N LEU A 59 -13.13 -3.72 -0.47
CA LEU A 59 -13.57 -2.60 -1.30
C LEU A 59 -12.84 -2.56 -2.64
N GLY A 60 -11.53 -2.83 -2.65
CA GLY A 60 -10.76 -2.98 -3.88
C GLY A 60 -11.30 -4.10 -4.76
N MET A 61 -11.60 -5.26 -4.17
CA MET A 61 -12.19 -6.41 -4.85
C MET A 61 -13.55 -6.06 -5.46
N ALA A 62 -14.45 -5.47 -4.68
CA ALA A 62 -15.77 -5.04 -5.14
C ALA A 62 -15.67 -4.02 -6.29
N THR A 63 -14.82 -3.00 -6.14
CA THR A 63 -14.59 -1.97 -7.15
C THR A 63 -14.07 -2.58 -8.46
N ALA A 64 -13.10 -3.48 -8.37
CA ALA A 64 -12.54 -4.16 -9.54
C ALA A 64 -13.55 -5.08 -10.23
N ILE A 65 -14.40 -5.78 -9.48
CA ILE A 65 -15.49 -6.61 -10.04
C ILE A 65 -16.48 -5.72 -10.80
N ILE A 66 -16.91 -4.60 -10.23
CA ILE A 66 -17.81 -3.65 -10.88
C ILE A 66 -17.19 -3.14 -12.18
N LEU A 67 -15.92 -2.70 -12.14
CA LEU A 67 -15.21 -2.23 -13.33
C LEU A 67 -15.10 -3.31 -14.41
N MET A 68 -14.81 -4.56 -14.04
CA MET A 68 -14.76 -5.68 -14.98
C MET A 68 -16.11 -5.92 -15.66
N ILE A 69 -17.22 -5.83 -14.92
CA ILE A 69 -18.57 -5.96 -15.48
C ILE A 69 -18.84 -4.80 -16.45
N LEU A 70 -18.58 -3.56 -16.06
CA LEU A 70 -18.79 -2.38 -16.90
C LEU A 70 -17.98 -2.47 -18.20
N VAL A 71 -16.70 -2.85 -18.10
CA VAL A 71 -15.82 -3.02 -19.25
C VAL A 71 -16.27 -4.17 -20.15
N ALA A 72 -16.69 -5.30 -19.57
CA ALA A 72 -17.19 -6.44 -20.34
C ALA A 72 -18.45 -6.06 -21.15
N TRP A 73 -19.39 -5.33 -20.54
CA TRP A 73 -20.60 -4.86 -21.21
C TRP A 73 -20.30 -3.79 -22.27
N GLY A 74 -19.44 -2.82 -21.96
CA GLY A 74 -19.08 -1.73 -22.88
C GLY A 74 -18.33 -2.21 -24.12
N PHE A 75 -17.47 -3.22 -23.98
CA PHE A 75 -16.64 -3.73 -25.08
C PHE A 75 -17.18 -5.02 -25.71
N ARG A 76 -18.40 -5.47 -25.38
CA ARG A 76 -18.97 -6.73 -25.90
C ARG A 76 -19.10 -6.79 -27.43
N ARG A 77 -19.25 -5.63 -28.09
CA ARG A 77 -19.39 -5.51 -29.56
C ARG A 77 -18.07 -5.24 -30.28
N VAL A 78 -16.96 -5.09 -29.55
CA VAL A 78 -15.66 -4.76 -30.12
C VAL A 78 -14.89 -6.05 -30.40
N ALA A 79 -14.33 -6.17 -31.62
CA ALA A 79 -13.50 -7.30 -31.98
C ALA A 79 -12.33 -7.50 -30.99
N ALA A 80 -12.04 -8.75 -30.62
CA ALA A 80 -11.06 -9.10 -29.60
C ALA A 80 -9.67 -8.46 -29.84
N ASN A 81 -9.17 -8.50 -31.07
CA ASN A 81 -7.87 -7.91 -31.43
C ASN A 81 -7.85 -6.39 -31.25
N ARG A 82 -8.94 -5.70 -31.59
CA ARG A 82 -9.06 -4.24 -31.39
C ARG A 82 -9.15 -3.91 -29.91
N SER A 83 -9.93 -4.68 -29.16
CA SER A 83 -10.04 -4.55 -27.69
C SER A 83 -8.68 -4.68 -27.03
N ASP A 84 -7.91 -5.72 -27.34
CA ASP A 84 -6.58 -5.96 -26.76
C ASP A 84 -5.62 -4.78 -27.02
N ARG A 85 -5.57 -4.25 -28.24
CA ARG A 85 -4.74 -3.09 -28.58
C ARG A 85 -5.13 -1.82 -27.81
N ILE A 86 -6.42 -1.61 -27.58
CA ILE A 86 -6.92 -0.47 -26.77
C ILE A 86 -6.48 -0.65 -25.32
N PHE A 87 -6.72 -1.83 -24.73
CA PHE A 87 -6.39 -2.06 -23.32
C PHE A 87 -4.89 -2.00 -23.02
N ARG A 88 -4.01 -2.45 -23.92
CA ARG A 88 -2.56 -2.28 -23.73
C ARG A 88 -2.14 -0.81 -23.65
N ARG A 89 -2.75 0.05 -24.46
CA ARG A 89 -2.48 1.50 -24.42
C ARG A 89 -3.10 2.16 -23.19
N ALA A 90 -4.35 1.79 -22.88
CA ALA A 90 -5.04 2.28 -21.69
C ALA A 90 -4.31 1.87 -20.40
N GLN A 91 -3.66 0.70 -20.37
CA GLN A 91 -2.92 0.22 -19.21
C GLN A 91 -1.77 1.16 -18.84
N LEU A 92 -1.05 1.71 -19.83
CA LEU A 92 0.01 2.69 -19.54
C LEU A 92 -0.55 3.92 -18.80
N PHE A 93 -1.74 4.38 -19.20
CA PHE A 93 -2.42 5.50 -18.55
C PHE A 93 -2.90 5.15 -17.14
N THR A 94 -3.55 3.98 -16.96
CA THR A 94 -4.02 3.56 -15.63
C THR A 94 -2.87 3.26 -14.68
N SER A 95 -1.76 2.72 -15.18
CA SER A 95 -0.54 2.50 -14.40
C SER A 95 0.06 3.82 -13.92
N ALA A 96 0.09 4.85 -14.78
CA ALA A 96 0.52 6.19 -14.40
C ALA A 96 -0.42 6.81 -13.34
N LEU A 97 -1.73 6.68 -13.52
CA LEU A 97 -2.73 7.16 -12.57
C LEU A 97 -2.60 6.48 -11.20
N TYR A 98 -2.41 5.15 -11.19
CA TYR A 98 -2.20 4.38 -9.98
C TYR A 98 -0.88 4.77 -9.30
N SER A 99 0.18 4.98 -10.07
CA SER A 99 1.48 5.44 -9.55
C SER A 99 1.37 6.82 -8.88
N LEU A 100 0.62 7.76 -9.46
CA LEU A 100 0.35 9.06 -8.85
C LEU A 100 -0.45 8.93 -7.55
N GLY A 101 -1.51 8.12 -7.53
CA GLY A 101 -2.31 7.87 -6.32
C GLY A 101 -1.49 7.18 -5.22
N HIS A 102 -0.64 6.22 -5.61
CA HIS A 102 0.30 5.54 -4.72
C HIS A 102 1.25 6.56 -4.09
N GLY A 103 1.85 7.42 -4.91
CA GLY A 103 2.78 8.42 -4.41
C GLY A 103 2.14 9.50 -3.54
N GLY A 104 0.91 9.91 -3.88
CA GLY A 104 0.13 10.84 -3.06
C GLY A 104 -0.15 10.29 -1.66
N ASN A 105 -0.41 8.99 -1.52
CA ASN A 105 -0.77 8.39 -0.24
C ASN A 105 0.44 7.91 0.58
N ASP A 106 1.45 7.32 -0.06
CA ASP A 106 2.61 6.75 0.65
C ASP A 106 3.64 7.79 1.04
N ALA A 107 3.89 8.80 0.20
CA ALA A 107 4.88 9.83 0.51
C ALA A 107 4.44 10.68 1.72
N GLN A 108 3.13 10.89 1.92
CA GLN A 108 2.56 11.58 3.09
C GLN A 108 2.98 10.96 4.42
N LYS A 109 3.18 9.63 4.46
CA LYS A 109 3.53 8.92 5.71
C LYS A 109 4.93 9.30 6.18
N THR A 110 5.89 9.34 5.25
CA THR A 110 7.26 9.77 5.52
C THR A 110 7.33 11.28 5.80
N MET A 111 6.60 12.08 5.02
CA MET A 111 6.48 13.52 5.24
C MET A 111 5.98 13.84 6.65
N GLY A 112 4.95 13.11 7.13
CA GLY A 112 4.39 13.26 8.46
C GLY A 112 5.40 12.99 9.57
N ILE A 113 6.22 11.94 9.45
CA ILE A 113 7.26 11.63 10.44
C ILE A 113 8.32 12.73 10.48
N ILE A 114 8.81 13.18 9.33
CA ILE A 114 9.82 14.24 9.26
C ILE A 114 9.23 15.55 9.82
N ALA A 115 8.00 15.90 9.47
CA ALA A 115 7.33 17.09 9.97
C ALA A 115 7.15 17.06 11.49
N VAL A 116 6.74 15.92 12.07
CA VAL A 116 6.63 15.78 13.53
C VAL A 116 7.99 15.94 14.22
N LEU A 117 9.06 15.40 13.64
CA LEU A 117 10.41 15.58 14.18
C LEU A 117 10.84 17.04 14.15
N LEU A 118 10.70 17.72 13.00
CA LEU A 118 11.02 19.14 12.87
C LEU A 118 10.18 20.00 13.82
N TYR A 119 8.89 19.67 13.97
CA TYR A 119 7.99 20.36 14.91
C TYR A 119 8.46 20.20 16.35
N SER A 120 8.78 18.97 16.76
CA SER A 120 9.22 18.67 18.13
C SER A 120 10.52 19.37 18.52
N GLN A 121 11.37 19.69 17.55
CA GLN A 121 12.64 20.39 17.72
C GLN A 121 12.50 21.92 17.55
N HIS A 122 11.27 22.46 17.46
CA HIS A 122 10.98 23.88 17.24
C HIS A 122 11.57 24.45 15.94
N MET A 123 11.90 23.60 14.96
CA MET A 123 12.52 24.00 13.69
C MET A 123 11.52 24.52 12.63
N LEU A 124 10.22 24.34 12.85
CA LEU A 124 9.17 24.78 11.91
C LEU A 124 8.69 26.23 12.15
N GLY A 125 9.10 26.87 13.23
CA GLY A 125 8.83 28.30 13.48
C GLY A 125 7.35 28.66 13.59
N GLY A 126 6.56 27.94 14.39
CA GLY A 126 5.17 28.27 14.67
C GLY A 126 4.21 27.09 14.50
N SER A 127 3.32 27.16 13.51
CA SER A 127 2.26 26.15 13.29
C SER A 127 2.77 24.89 12.59
N PHE A 128 2.12 23.75 12.88
CA PHE A 128 2.45 22.46 12.27
C PHE A 128 2.08 22.47 10.78
N HIS A 129 3.08 22.36 9.92
CA HIS A 129 2.92 22.22 8.47
C HIS A 129 4.02 21.32 7.91
N VAL A 130 3.82 20.78 6.71
CA VAL A 130 4.82 20.00 5.99
C VAL A 130 5.59 20.93 5.05
N PRO A 131 6.90 21.17 5.26
CA PRO A 131 7.68 22.04 4.38
C PRO A 131 7.79 21.47 2.97
N PHE A 132 7.81 22.36 1.97
CA PHE A 132 7.87 21.95 0.56
C PHE A 132 9.12 21.12 0.22
N TRP A 133 10.26 21.41 0.84
CA TRP A 133 11.47 20.60 0.63
C TRP A 133 11.29 19.17 1.13
N VAL A 134 10.57 18.94 2.24
CA VAL A 134 10.25 17.59 2.75
C VAL A 134 9.38 16.86 1.75
N VAL A 135 8.41 17.58 1.14
CA VAL A 135 7.56 17.02 0.08
C VAL A 135 8.42 16.54 -1.09
N LEU A 136 9.28 17.41 -1.63
CA LEU A 136 10.15 17.08 -2.74
C LEU A 136 11.11 15.93 -2.41
N SER A 137 11.76 15.94 -1.24
CA SER A 137 12.68 14.89 -0.83
C SER A 137 12.00 13.53 -0.69
N CYS A 138 10.81 13.48 -0.07
CA CYS A 138 10.06 12.23 0.08
C CYS A 138 9.60 11.67 -1.27
N GLN A 139 9.09 12.53 -2.16
CA GLN A 139 8.65 12.11 -3.49
C GLN A 139 9.83 11.65 -4.35
N ALA A 140 10.95 12.36 -4.32
CA ALA A 140 12.17 11.97 -5.04
C ALA A 140 12.72 10.63 -4.53
N ALA A 141 12.82 10.45 -3.21
CA ALA A 141 13.30 9.20 -2.60
C ALA A 141 12.42 8.00 -2.97
N MET A 142 11.09 8.18 -2.96
CA MET A 142 10.15 7.13 -3.35
C MET A 142 10.21 6.83 -4.86
N GLY A 143 10.34 7.86 -5.70
CA GLY A 143 10.52 7.71 -7.15
C GLY A 143 11.80 6.94 -7.48
N LEU A 144 12.93 7.33 -6.89
CA LEU A 144 14.22 6.64 -7.03
C LEU A 144 14.14 5.20 -6.51
N GLY A 145 13.55 4.98 -5.33
CA GLY A 145 13.37 3.64 -4.77
C GLY A 145 12.54 2.71 -5.67
N THR A 146 11.53 3.25 -6.35
CA THR A 146 10.71 2.49 -7.32
C THR A 146 11.52 2.13 -8.57
N LEU A 147 12.40 3.03 -9.04
CA LEU A 147 13.29 2.76 -10.18
C LEU A 147 14.36 1.70 -9.84
N MET A 148 14.79 1.63 -8.59
CA MET A 148 15.86 0.73 -8.14
C MET A 148 15.40 -0.71 -7.87
N GLY A 149 14.10 -1.01 -7.79
CA GLY A 149 13.69 -2.36 -7.42
C GLY A 149 12.19 -2.65 -7.32
N GLY A 150 11.83 -3.58 -6.42
CA GLY A 150 10.46 -4.05 -6.23
C GLY A 150 10.04 -5.27 -7.08
N TRP A 151 10.89 -5.74 -8.00
CA TRP A 151 10.53 -6.78 -8.99
C TRP A 151 10.01 -8.10 -8.40
N ARG A 152 10.54 -8.55 -7.26
CA ARG A 152 10.05 -9.78 -6.58
C ARG A 152 8.60 -9.64 -6.10
N ILE A 153 8.25 -8.49 -5.52
CA ILE A 153 6.89 -8.20 -5.07
C ILE A 153 5.97 -8.04 -6.28
N VAL A 154 6.39 -7.28 -7.30
CA VAL A 154 5.63 -7.08 -8.54
C VAL A 154 5.32 -8.42 -9.21
N HIS A 155 6.30 -9.33 -9.27
CA HIS A 155 6.09 -10.66 -9.80
C HIS A 155 5.06 -11.46 -8.98
N THR A 156 5.15 -11.44 -7.64
CA THR A 156 4.14 -12.11 -6.80
C THR A 156 2.74 -11.54 -7.03
N MET A 157 2.60 -10.22 -7.09
CA MET A 157 1.31 -9.54 -7.28
C MET A 157 0.72 -9.77 -8.67
N GLY A 158 1.54 -9.69 -9.72
CA GLY A 158 1.09 -9.76 -11.11
C GLY A 158 0.92 -11.16 -11.69
N SER A 159 1.56 -12.19 -11.11
CA SER A 159 1.54 -13.55 -11.69
C SER A 159 1.17 -14.66 -10.71
N LYS A 160 1.42 -14.50 -9.40
CA LYS A 160 1.16 -15.56 -8.41
C LYS A 160 -0.22 -15.52 -7.78
N ILE A 161 -0.93 -14.39 -7.81
CA ILE A 161 -2.31 -14.28 -7.27
C ILE A 161 -3.32 -14.70 -8.34
N THR A 162 -3.27 -14.06 -9.50
CA THR A 162 -4.04 -14.37 -10.71
C THR A 162 -3.19 -14.02 -11.93
N ARG A 163 -3.46 -14.64 -13.08
CA ARG A 163 -2.81 -14.23 -14.34
C ARG A 163 -3.54 -13.01 -14.90
N ILE A 164 -2.87 -11.87 -14.91
CA ILE A 164 -3.43 -10.60 -15.37
C ILE A 164 -3.19 -10.40 -16.87
N THR A 165 -4.27 -10.16 -17.61
CA THR A 165 -4.31 -9.68 -19.00
C THR A 165 -4.40 -8.15 -19.02
N PRO A 166 -4.11 -7.47 -20.14
CA PRO A 166 -4.16 -6.00 -20.21
C PRO A 166 -5.50 -5.39 -19.78
N ARG A 167 -6.61 -6.03 -20.11
CA ARG A 167 -7.95 -5.59 -19.69
C ARG A 167 -8.13 -5.67 -18.16
N GLU A 168 -7.71 -6.78 -17.57
CA GLU A 168 -7.75 -6.97 -16.11
C GLU A 168 -6.79 -6.01 -15.40
N GLY A 169 -5.62 -5.75 -15.98
CA GLY A 169 -4.65 -4.77 -15.49
C GLY A 169 -5.26 -3.37 -15.40
N VAL A 170 -5.88 -2.90 -16.49
CA VAL A 170 -6.62 -1.63 -16.53
C VAL A 170 -7.68 -1.56 -15.43
N CYS A 171 -8.51 -2.60 -15.27
CA CYS A 171 -9.57 -2.59 -14.25
C CYS A 171 -9.00 -2.59 -12.83
N ALA A 172 -7.92 -3.35 -12.57
CA ALA A 172 -7.30 -3.43 -11.26
C ALA A 172 -6.58 -2.13 -10.89
N GLU A 173 -5.79 -1.56 -11.80
CA GLU A 173 -5.06 -0.30 -11.61
C GLU A 173 -6.01 0.89 -11.49
N PHE A 174 -7.06 0.95 -12.31
CA PHE A 174 -8.06 2.00 -12.23
C PHE A 174 -8.90 1.90 -10.96
N GLY A 175 -9.35 0.69 -10.58
CA GLY A 175 -10.04 0.47 -9.31
C GLY A 175 -9.17 0.81 -8.10
N GLY A 176 -7.89 0.45 -8.16
CA GLY A 176 -6.90 0.86 -7.16
C GLY A 176 -6.74 2.38 -7.09
N SER A 177 -6.70 3.05 -8.25
CA SER A 177 -6.61 4.51 -8.33
C SER A 177 -7.83 5.19 -7.70
N ILE A 178 -9.04 4.75 -8.02
CA ILE A 178 -10.30 5.26 -7.43
C ILE A 178 -10.22 5.17 -5.90
N MET A 179 -9.83 4.00 -5.39
CA MET A 179 -9.70 3.77 -3.95
C MET A 179 -8.65 4.69 -3.32
N LEU A 180 -7.48 4.85 -3.95
CA LEU A 180 -6.38 5.67 -3.41
C LEU A 180 -6.67 7.16 -3.44
N PHE A 181 -7.21 7.69 -4.54
CA PHE A 181 -7.59 9.09 -4.63
C PHE A 181 -8.78 9.40 -3.70
N GLY A 182 -9.77 8.51 -3.65
CA GLY A 182 -10.91 8.64 -2.72
C GLY A 182 -10.46 8.65 -1.26
N ALA A 183 -9.58 7.72 -0.87
CA ALA A 183 -8.99 7.68 0.46
C ALA A 183 -8.20 8.95 0.80
N THR A 184 -7.39 9.43 -0.16
CA THR A 184 -6.56 10.63 0.02
C THR A 184 -7.43 11.88 0.16
N TRP A 185 -8.51 12.00 -0.61
CA TRP A 185 -9.46 13.11 -0.52
C TRP A 185 -10.22 13.12 0.81
N LEU A 186 -10.57 11.94 1.33
CA LEU A 186 -11.18 11.78 2.65
C LEU A 186 -10.17 11.88 3.81
N GLY A 187 -8.88 12.04 3.53
CA GLY A 187 -7.82 12.08 4.54
C GLY A 187 -7.63 10.77 5.30
N ILE A 188 -8.07 9.64 4.73
CA ILE A 188 -7.98 8.32 5.36
C ILE A 188 -6.65 7.67 4.92
N PRO A 189 -5.76 7.31 5.87
CA PRO A 189 -4.57 6.55 5.54
C PRO A 189 -4.97 5.12 5.16
N VAL A 190 -4.72 4.73 3.92
CA VAL A 190 -5.07 3.40 3.40
C VAL A 190 -3.80 2.71 2.91
N SER A 191 -3.76 1.39 3.04
CA SER A 191 -2.66 0.61 2.48
C SER A 191 -2.86 0.42 0.98
N THR A 192 -1.97 1.00 0.19
CA THR A 192 -1.85 0.77 -1.25
C THR A 192 -1.76 -0.73 -1.58
N THR A 193 -0.91 -1.47 -0.87
CA THR A 193 -0.74 -2.93 -1.06
C THR A 193 -2.05 -3.69 -0.90
N HIS A 194 -2.81 -3.47 0.18
CA HIS A 194 -4.07 -4.17 0.41
C HIS A 194 -5.12 -3.83 -0.65
N THR A 195 -5.23 -2.54 -1.00
CA THR A 195 -6.15 -2.06 -2.03
C THR A 195 -5.88 -2.73 -3.37
N ILE A 196 -4.65 -2.69 -3.86
CA ILE A 196 -4.33 -3.27 -5.18
C ILE A 196 -4.36 -4.80 -5.17
N THR A 197 -3.95 -5.46 -4.07
CA THR A 197 -4.15 -6.91 -3.91
C THR A 197 -5.63 -7.27 -4.01
N GLY A 198 -6.50 -6.53 -3.33
CA GLY A 198 -7.95 -6.68 -3.41
C GLY A 198 -8.46 -6.51 -4.84
N CYS A 199 -8.04 -5.45 -5.53
CA CYS A 199 -8.40 -5.23 -6.93
C CYS A 199 -7.95 -6.38 -7.84
N ILE A 200 -6.72 -6.89 -7.67
CA ILE A 200 -6.16 -8.01 -8.43
C ILE A 200 -6.97 -9.30 -8.18
N MET A 201 -7.32 -9.57 -6.93
CA MET A 201 -8.21 -10.69 -6.59
C MET A 201 -9.59 -10.50 -7.22
N GLY A 202 -10.12 -9.28 -7.21
CA GLY A 202 -11.42 -8.94 -7.78
C GLY A 202 -11.49 -9.16 -9.28
N VAL A 203 -10.49 -8.73 -10.05
CA VAL A 203 -10.47 -8.98 -11.50
C VAL A 203 -10.37 -10.47 -11.83
N GLY A 204 -9.65 -11.25 -11.02
CA GLY A 204 -9.61 -12.70 -11.15
C GLY A 204 -10.96 -13.35 -10.83
N ALA A 205 -11.56 -12.97 -9.70
CA ALA A 205 -12.85 -13.50 -9.24
C ALA A 205 -13.99 -13.17 -10.19
N ALA A 206 -13.99 -11.99 -10.82
CA ALA A 206 -14.99 -11.55 -11.80
C ALA A 206 -15.07 -12.48 -13.02
N ARG A 207 -13.97 -13.14 -13.40
CA ARG A 207 -13.99 -14.18 -14.43
C ARG A 207 -14.45 -15.51 -13.88
N ARG A 208 -13.78 -15.98 -12.83
CA ARG A 208 -14.09 -17.23 -12.15
C ARG A 208 -13.37 -17.24 -10.80
N ALA A 209 -14.06 -17.64 -9.74
CA ALA A 209 -13.46 -17.74 -8.41
C ALA A 209 -12.18 -18.62 -8.38
N THR A 210 -12.11 -19.67 -9.20
CA THR A 210 -10.92 -20.54 -9.30
C THR A 210 -9.73 -19.93 -10.05
N ALA A 211 -9.91 -18.79 -10.72
CA ALA A 211 -8.80 -18.07 -11.35
C ALA A 211 -7.88 -17.43 -10.30
N VAL A 212 -8.41 -17.15 -9.12
CA VAL A 212 -7.64 -16.65 -7.97
C VAL A 212 -7.02 -17.83 -7.23
N ARG A 213 -5.71 -17.76 -6.99
CA ARG A 213 -4.98 -18.73 -6.19
C ARG A 213 -5.16 -18.42 -4.70
N TRP A 214 -6.27 -18.89 -4.13
CA TRP A 214 -6.67 -18.59 -2.75
C TRP A 214 -5.64 -18.98 -1.68
N GLY A 215 -4.82 -20.00 -1.91
CA GLY A 215 -3.70 -20.32 -1.01
C GLY A 215 -2.64 -19.22 -0.94
N VAL A 216 -2.30 -18.60 -2.08
CA VAL A 216 -1.35 -17.47 -2.13
C VAL A 216 -1.98 -16.23 -1.48
N ALA A 217 -3.24 -15.97 -1.79
CA ALA A 217 -4.03 -14.92 -1.15
C ALA A 217 -4.06 -15.03 0.38
N GLY A 218 -4.32 -16.22 0.92
CA GLY A 218 -4.33 -16.48 2.35
C GLY A 218 -2.97 -16.20 3.00
N ASN A 219 -1.88 -16.67 2.37
CA ASN A 219 -0.52 -16.40 2.85
C ASN A 219 -0.20 -14.90 2.90
N ILE A 220 -0.69 -14.13 1.92
CA ILE A 220 -0.52 -12.67 1.89
C ILE A 220 -1.28 -12.02 3.05
N ILE A 221 -2.53 -12.43 3.29
CA ILE A 221 -3.34 -11.91 4.40
C ILE A 221 -2.68 -12.22 5.75
N ILE A 222 -2.15 -13.43 5.93
CA ILE A 222 -1.39 -13.80 7.13
C ILE A 222 -0.17 -12.87 7.32
N ALA A 223 0.58 -12.61 6.24
CA ALA A 223 1.72 -11.69 6.29
C ALA A 223 1.31 -10.26 6.69
N TRP A 224 0.12 -9.81 6.31
CA TRP A 224 -0.41 -8.50 6.73
C TRP A 224 -0.66 -8.42 8.23
N PHE A 225 -1.24 -9.46 8.83
CA PHE A 225 -1.42 -9.52 10.29
C PHE A 225 -0.09 -9.59 11.05
N ILE A 226 0.89 -10.32 10.51
CA ILE A 226 2.22 -10.45 11.12
C ILE A 226 3.02 -9.14 11.02
N THR A 227 2.73 -8.29 10.03
CA THR A 227 3.52 -7.10 9.75
C THR A 227 3.58 -6.10 10.92
N ILE A 228 2.44 -5.81 11.57
CA ILE A 228 2.40 -4.90 12.74
C ILE A 228 3.24 -5.45 13.91
N PRO A 229 2.97 -6.66 14.45
CA PRO A 229 3.70 -7.17 15.61
C PRO A 229 5.17 -7.40 15.31
N ALA A 230 5.52 -7.87 14.11
CA ALA A 230 6.92 -8.10 13.74
C ALA A 230 7.71 -6.79 13.67
N SER A 231 7.19 -5.75 12.99
CA SER A 231 7.88 -4.47 12.93
C SER A 231 7.91 -3.75 14.28
N ALA A 232 6.88 -3.95 15.12
CA ALA A 232 6.84 -3.46 16.49
C ALA A 232 7.90 -4.12 17.38
N ALA A 233 8.04 -5.44 17.32
CA ALA A 233 9.04 -6.18 18.08
C ALA A 233 10.47 -5.73 17.72
N ILE A 234 10.75 -5.59 16.42
CA ILE A 234 12.05 -5.10 15.96
C ILE A 234 12.29 -3.66 16.44
N ALA A 235 11.28 -2.79 16.33
CA ALA A 235 11.42 -1.40 16.79
C ALA A 235 11.64 -1.31 18.31
N ALA A 236 10.89 -2.08 19.10
CA ALA A 236 11.05 -2.17 20.55
C ALA A 236 12.47 -2.64 20.92
N GLY A 237 12.97 -3.69 20.27
CA GLY A 237 14.34 -4.19 20.46
C GLY A 237 15.39 -3.13 20.11
N THR A 238 15.25 -2.46 18.96
CA THR A 238 16.19 -1.39 18.56
C THR A 238 16.16 -0.19 19.51
N TYR A 239 14.99 0.18 20.04
CA TYR A 239 14.88 1.26 21.02
C TYR A 239 15.49 0.83 22.37
N GLY A 240 15.25 -0.41 22.81
CA GLY A 240 15.90 -0.97 23.99
C GLY A 240 17.43 -0.93 23.90
N LEU A 241 18.00 -1.24 22.74
CA LEU A 241 19.45 -1.11 22.51
C LEU A 241 19.94 0.33 22.66
N THR A 242 19.16 1.33 22.23
CA THR A 242 19.53 2.75 22.41
C THR A 242 19.47 3.22 23.86
N LEU A 243 18.90 2.45 24.79
CA LEU A 243 18.91 2.76 26.22
C LEU A 243 20.14 2.17 26.95
N LEU A 244 20.89 1.28 26.29
CA LEU A 244 22.10 0.67 26.85
C LEU A 244 23.35 1.57 26.68
N PHE A 245 23.26 2.58 25.83
CA PHE A 245 24.30 3.57 25.52
C PHE A 245 23.80 4.96 25.90
#